data_AF-A0A922G6P4-F1
#
_entry.id   AF-A0A922G6P4-F1
#
_cell.length_a   1.000
_cell.length_b   1.000
_cell.length_c   1.000
_cell.angle_alpha   90.00
_cell.angle_beta   90.00
_cell.angle_gamma   90.00
#
_symmetry.space_group_name_H-M   'P 1'
#
loop_
_entity.id
_entity.type
_entity.pdbx_description
1 polymer ?
#
loop_
_entity_poly.entity_id
_entity_poly.type
_entity_poly.pdbx_seq_one_letter_code
_entity_poly.pdbx_strand_id
1 'polypeptide(L)'
;MRMLTFYERVSTAFHDFPSLFKLLVLFTVSGGGLVAYAEANPTTGAFAVASSQSGYKKKVVVLGTGWAGTSFLKNLKNPSYEVQAVSSPNYFAFNPLLPSVTCGTMEARSIVELIRNIVRKQKNVDKIYCQSAQNKNLNGKEEFVMDYDYLVIATGARNCHFLNEVKDAQNIKRAVVDCFEKASQPTVSDEERKRILHFAVVGGGPTGVEFLAELHDFVNEDLVKLYPGVKDIVKITLLEAGGHILNMFDKRITVFT
;
A
#
# COMPACT_ATOMS: atom_id res chain seq x y z
N MET A 1 -23.72 -1.44 36.67
CA MET A 1 -22.69 -1.42 37.73
C MET A 1 -22.29 -2.86 38.07
N ARG A 2 -21.42 -3.48 37.25
CA ARG A 2 -20.96 -4.89 37.41
C ARG A 2 -19.59 -5.19 36.73
N MET A 3 -18.88 -4.18 36.21
CA MET A 3 -17.60 -4.36 35.49
C MET A 3 -16.35 -4.35 36.40
N LEU A 4 -16.39 -3.67 37.55
CA LEU A 4 -15.23 -3.55 38.44
C LEU A 4 -14.81 -4.89 39.07
N THR A 5 -15.75 -5.78 39.36
CA THR A 5 -15.49 -7.08 39.99
C THR A 5 -14.83 -8.11 39.07
N PHE A 6 -14.91 -7.94 37.75
CA PHE A 6 -14.22 -8.82 36.80
C PHE A 6 -12.73 -8.46 36.72
N TYR A 7 -12.42 -7.17 36.68
CA TYR A 7 -11.04 -6.69 36.57
C TYR A 7 -10.21 -7.05 37.82
N GLU A 8 -10.77 -6.87 39.01
CA GLU A 8 -10.09 -7.25 40.26
C GLU A 8 -9.81 -8.75 40.33
N ARG A 9 -10.78 -9.60 39.94
CA ARG A 9 -10.60 -11.07 39.91
C ARG A 9 -9.53 -11.52 38.92
N VAL A 10 -9.46 -10.89 37.75
CA VAL A 10 -8.42 -11.18 36.75
C VAL A 10 -7.05 -10.69 37.24
N SER A 11 -7.00 -9.55 37.92
CA SER A 11 -5.76 -9.01 38.47
C SER A 11 -5.21 -9.85 39.63
N THR A 12 -6.05 -10.38 40.51
CA THR A 12 -5.59 -11.26 41.61
C THR A 12 -5.12 -12.61 41.07
N ALA A 13 -5.86 -13.19 40.11
CA ALA A 13 -5.47 -14.43 39.45
C ALA A 13 -4.14 -14.34 38.68
N PHE A 14 -3.82 -13.15 38.13
CA PHE A 14 -2.54 -12.87 37.46
C PHE A 14 -1.36 -12.83 38.45
N HIS A 15 -1.60 -12.34 39.67
CA HIS A 15 -0.57 -12.23 40.69
C HIS A 15 -0.20 -13.58 41.32
N ASP A 16 -1.17 -14.50 41.39
CA ASP A 16 -1.01 -15.80 42.05
C ASP A 16 -0.51 -16.93 41.12
N PHE A 17 -0.69 -16.81 39.79
CA PHE A 17 -0.31 -17.86 38.82
C PHE A 17 0.38 -17.34 37.53
N PRO A 18 1.62 -16.81 37.63
CA PRO A 18 2.32 -16.18 36.50
C PRO A 18 2.72 -17.15 35.36
N SER A 19 2.69 -18.47 35.57
CA SER A 19 3.10 -19.47 34.57
C SER A 19 1.96 -20.00 33.69
N LEU A 20 0.69 -19.69 34.01
CA LEU A 20 -0.48 -20.37 33.43
C LEU A 20 -1.24 -19.57 32.36
N PHE A 21 -1.02 -18.27 32.20
CA PHE A 21 -1.76 -17.45 31.24
C PHE A 21 -0.92 -17.05 30.03
N LYS A 22 -1.02 -17.84 28.95
CA LYS A 22 -0.30 -17.62 27.68
C LYS A 22 -1.00 -16.70 26.66
N LEU A 23 -2.17 -16.13 26.95
CA LEU A 23 -2.80 -15.15 26.06
C LEU A 23 -3.87 -14.33 26.80
N LEU A 24 -3.72 -13.01 26.86
CA LEU A 24 -4.77 -12.09 27.28
C LEU A 24 -5.05 -11.12 26.13
N VAL A 25 -6.20 -11.29 25.46
CA VAL A 25 -6.70 -10.34 24.44
C VAL A 25 -7.79 -9.51 25.09
N LEU A 26 -7.52 -8.23 25.34
CA LEU A 26 -8.51 -7.27 25.81
C LEU A 26 -9.03 -6.47 24.60
N PHE A 27 -10.30 -6.68 24.23
CA PHE A 27 -10.97 -5.81 23.26
C PHE A 27 -11.60 -4.62 23.97
N THR A 28 -11.22 -3.41 23.59
CA THR A 28 -12.03 -2.21 23.85
C THR A 28 -12.74 -1.80 22.56
N VAL A 29 -14.05 -1.61 22.66
CA VAL A 29 -14.92 -1.18 21.56
C VAL A 29 -14.73 0.34 21.37
N SER A 30 -13.64 0.74 20.69
CA SER A 30 -13.44 2.09 20.16
C SER A 30 -12.04 2.23 19.53
N GLY A 31 -11.92 1.87 18.24
CA GLY A 31 -11.07 2.58 17.26
C GLY A 31 -9.65 3.01 17.63
N GLY A 32 -8.84 2.15 18.27
CA GLY A 32 -7.41 2.41 18.46
C GLY A 32 -6.69 1.17 18.95
N GLY A 33 -5.98 0.46 18.06
CA GLY A 33 -5.24 -0.74 18.42
C GLY A 33 -4.02 -0.41 19.29
N LEU A 34 -4.01 -0.86 20.54
CA LEU A 34 -2.81 -0.92 21.37
C LEU A 34 -2.16 -2.30 21.20
N VAL A 35 -0.90 -2.35 20.78
CA VAL A 35 -0.11 -3.59 20.79
C VAL A 35 0.56 -3.69 22.16
N ALA A 36 0.21 -4.73 22.93
CA ALA A 36 0.94 -5.10 24.14
C ALA A 36 1.94 -6.22 23.82
N TYR A 37 3.19 -6.03 24.19
CA TYR A 37 4.26 -7.03 24.11
C TYR A 37 4.50 -7.60 25.52
N ALA A 38 4.64 -8.92 25.62
CA ALA A 38 5.05 -9.59 26.85
C ALA A 38 6.30 -10.43 26.56
N GLU A 39 7.39 -10.14 27.26
CA GLU A 39 8.61 -10.93 27.24
C GLU A 39 8.58 -11.90 28.43
N ALA A 40 8.69 -13.20 28.16
CA ALA A 40 8.86 -14.19 29.22
C ALA A 40 10.34 -14.28 29.58
N ASN A 41 10.74 -13.73 30.73
CA ASN A 41 12.01 -14.11 31.36
C ASN A 41 11.75 -15.32 32.26
N PRO A 42 12.40 -16.48 32.04
CA PRO A 42 12.44 -17.53 33.03
C PRO A 42 13.23 -17.01 34.25
N THR A 43 12.66 -17.21 35.42
CA THR A 43 12.98 -16.60 36.72
C THR A 43 14.36 -16.93 37.30
N THR A 44 15.01 -15.87 37.82
CA THR A 44 15.79 -15.73 39.08
C THR A 44 16.88 -16.75 39.44
N GLY A 45 18.11 -16.25 39.66
CA GLY A 45 19.10 -16.88 40.53
C GLY A 45 20.55 -16.45 40.30
N ALA A 46 20.97 -15.38 40.98
CA ALA A 46 22.34 -15.08 41.40
C ALA A 46 23.52 -15.67 40.60
N PHE A 47 23.98 -14.96 39.57
CA PHE A 47 25.43 -14.83 39.30
C PHE A 47 25.73 -13.41 38.83
N ALA A 48 26.56 -12.75 39.62
CA ALA A 48 27.15 -11.48 39.31
C ALA A 48 28.17 -11.63 38.15
N VAL A 49 28.25 -10.56 37.35
CA VAL A 49 29.35 -10.22 36.43
C VAL A 49 29.66 -11.27 35.36
N ALA A 50 28.99 -11.15 34.22
CA ALA A 50 29.54 -11.56 32.94
C ALA A 50 29.43 -10.39 31.96
N SER A 51 30.56 -9.68 31.82
CA SER A 51 31.05 -9.03 30.60
C SER A 51 30.04 -8.49 29.60
N SER A 52 30.16 -7.20 29.29
CA SER A 52 29.77 -6.59 28.01
C SER A 52 29.92 -7.56 26.83
N GLN A 53 28.84 -8.26 26.44
CA GLN A 53 28.83 -9.01 25.20
C GLN A 53 28.74 -7.99 24.06
N SER A 54 29.83 -7.84 23.34
CA SER A 54 29.79 -7.30 21.99
C SER A 54 28.82 -8.13 21.14
N GLY A 55 27.60 -7.60 20.94
CA GLY A 55 27.14 -7.30 19.59
C GLY A 55 26.25 -8.28 18.86
N TYR A 56 25.45 -9.14 19.51
CA TYR A 56 24.38 -9.85 18.78
C TYR A 56 23.18 -8.93 18.58
N LYS A 57 23.02 -8.38 17.36
CA LYS A 57 21.82 -7.63 16.98
C LYS A 57 20.74 -8.61 16.54
N LYS A 58 19.50 -8.40 17.02
CA LYS A 58 18.36 -9.20 16.58
C LYS A 58 18.04 -8.87 15.12
N LYS A 59 17.88 -9.88 14.27
CA LYS A 59 17.62 -9.74 12.84
C LYS A 59 16.12 -9.53 12.59
N VAL A 60 15.78 -8.44 11.90
CA VAL A 60 14.42 -8.11 11.50
C VAL A 60 14.33 -8.08 9.99
N VAL A 61 13.48 -8.92 9.41
CA VAL A 61 13.20 -8.92 7.97
C VAL A 61 11.85 -8.27 7.71
N VAL A 62 11.83 -7.28 6.81
CA VAL A 62 10.62 -6.56 6.38
C VAL A 62 10.29 -6.92 4.95
N LEU A 63 9.12 -7.53 4.73
CA LEU A 63 8.61 -7.85 3.40
C LEU A 63 7.68 -6.74 2.93
N GLY A 64 8.05 -6.06 1.86
CA GLY A 64 7.27 -4.97 1.24
C GLY A 64 7.68 -3.59 1.72
N THR A 65 7.74 -2.66 0.77
CA THR A 65 8.15 -1.25 0.99
C THR A 65 7.02 -0.26 0.71
N GLY A 66 5.77 -0.68 0.93
CA GLY A 66 4.61 0.21 0.90
C GLY A 66 4.54 1.11 2.14
N TRP A 67 3.35 1.64 2.43
CA TRP A 67 3.11 2.51 3.59
C TRP A 67 3.57 1.91 4.92
N ALA A 68 3.13 0.69 5.23
CA ALA A 68 3.46 0.03 6.49
C ALA A 68 4.97 -0.27 6.62
N GLY A 69 5.57 -0.90 5.60
CA GLY A 69 6.98 -1.26 5.62
C GLY A 69 7.90 -0.03 5.67
N THR A 70 7.61 0.98 4.85
CA THR A 70 8.41 2.23 4.85
C THR A 70 8.24 3.00 6.16
N SER A 71 7.03 3.07 6.72
CA SER A 71 6.81 3.70 8.02
C SER A 71 7.57 2.96 9.14
N PHE A 72 7.54 1.62 9.13
CA PHE A 72 8.30 0.80 10.07
C PHE A 72 9.81 1.07 9.97
N LEU A 73 10.37 1.03 8.75
CA LEU A 73 11.79 1.30 8.49
C LEU A 73 12.22 2.71 8.92
N LYS A 74 11.34 3.72 8.81
CA LYS A 74 11.62 5.09 9.24
C LYS A 74 11.65 5.26 10.76
N ASN A 75 10.82 4.50 11.47
CA ASN A 75 10.57 4.69 12.90
C ASN A 75 11.38 3.74 13.79
N LEU A 76 11.78 2.57 13.28
CA LEU A 76 12.65 1.65 14.02
C LEU A 76 14.08 2.18 14.06
N LYS A 77 14.42 2.93 15.12
CA LYS A 77 15.75 3.53 15.33
C LYS A 77 16.62 2.79 16.35
N ASN A 78 16.13 1.68 16.89
CA ASN A 78 16.81 0.98 17.96
C ASN A 78 18.04 0.22 17.38
N PRO A 79 19.27 0.51 17.85
CA PRO A 79 20.51 -0.07 17.31
C PRO A 79 20.73 -1.54 17.67
N SER A 80 19.93 -2.10 18.59
CA SER A 80 19.94 -3.52 18.94
C SER A 80 19.33 -4.41 17.86
N TYR A 81 18.72 -3.82 16.83
CA TYR A 81 18.16 -4.54 15.69
C TYR A 81 19.01 -4.31 14.43
N GLU A 82 19.17 -5.37 13.65
CA GLU A 82 19.69 -5.31 12.28
C GLU A 82 18.52 -5.54 11.33
N VAL A 83 18.21 -4.55 10.49
CA VAL A 83 17.01 -4.55 9.67
C VAL A 83 17.38 -4.78 8.22
N GLN A 84 16.69 -5.74 7.60
CA GLN A 84 16.78 -6.04 6.18
C GLN A 84 15.39 -5.91 5.54
N ALA A 85 15.32 -5.30 4.37
CA ALA A 85 14.06 -5.12 3.65
C ALA A 85 14.10 -5.87 2.32
N VAL A 86 13.00 -6.55 1.99
CA VAL A 86 12.81 -7.25 0.72
C VAL A 86 11.55 -6.71 0.07
N SER A 87 11.64 -6.24 -1.16
CA SER A 87 10.49 -5.73 -1.90
C SER A 87 10.63 -6.03 -3.39
N SER A 88 9.52 -6.08 -4.13
CA SER A 88 9.60 -6.13 -5.59
C SER A 88 10.05 -4.76 -6.14
N PRO A 89 9.33 -3.64 -5.90
CA PRO A 89 9.80 -2.32 -6.28
C PRO A 89 10.91 -1.79 -5.36
N ASN A 90 11.82 -0.99 -5.92
CA ASN A 90 12.89 -0.30 -5.17
C ASN A 90 12.51 1.10 -4.67
N TYR A 91 11.24 1.48 -4.83
CA TYR A 91 10.69 2.76 -4.42
C TYR A 91 9.46 2.58 -3.53
N PHE A 92 9.16 3.62 -2.75
CA PHE A 92 7.87 3.85 -2.13
C PHE A 92 7.03 4.66 -3.09
N ALA A 93 5.75 4.33 -3.23
CA ALA A 93 4.79 5.12 -3.99
C ALA A 93 3.72 5.71 -3.07
N PHE A 94 3.38 6.98 -3.30
CA PHE A 94 2.26 7.64 -2.64
C PHE A 94 0.98 7.33 -3.41
N ASN A 95 0.43 6.14 -3.16
CA ASN A 95 -0.75 5.60 -3.86
C ASN A 95 -1.95 6.56 -3.98
N PRO A 96 -2.26 7.46 -3.03
CA PRO A 96 -3.38 8.39 -3.18
C PRO A 96 -3.28 9.32 -4.40
N LEU A 97 -2.08 9.53 -4.97
CA LEU A 97 -1.89 10.36 -6.17
C LEU A 97 -1.76 9.54 -7.47
N LEU A 98 -2.01 8.23 -7.42
CA LEU A 98 -2.02 7.40 -8.63
C LEU A 98 -3.06 7.84 -9.66
N PRO A 99 -4.30 8.24 -9.30
CA PRO A 99 -5.28 8.77 -10.25
C PRO A 99 -4.73 9.89 -11.12
N SER A 100 -4.05 10.88 -10.54
CA SER A 100 -3.46 12.00 -11.28
C SER A 100 -2.33 11.59 -12.25
N VAL A 101 -1.66 10.47 -12.00
CA VAL A 101 -0.65 9.92 -12.92
C VAL A 101 -1.28 9.24 -14.13
N THR A 102 -2.50 8.70 -14.00
CA THR A 102 -3.21 8.02 -15.10
C THR A 102 -3.52 8.94 -16.27
N CYS A 103 -3.65 10.23 -16.01
CA CYS A 103 -4.02 11.23 -16.99
C CYS A 103 -2.87 12.18 -17.32
N GLY A 104 -1.87 12.28 -16.43
CA GLY A 104 -0.68 13.09 -16.65
C GLY A 104 -0.69 14.44 -15.95
N THR A 105 -1.72 14.72 -15.16
CA THR A 105 -1.78 15.84 -14.20
C THR A 105 -0.58 15.83 -13.27
N MET A 106 -0.09 14.63 -12.91
CA MET A 106 1.18 14.46 -12.21
C MET A 106 2.11 13.48 -12.92
N GLU A 107 3.42 13.76 -12.86
CA GLU A 107 4.42 12.81 -13.32
C GLU A 107 4.64 11.72 -12.25
N ALA A 108 4.79 10.47 -12.71
CA ALA A 108 5.06 9.31 -11.86
C ALA A 108 6.24 9.53 -10.88
N ARG A 109 7.30 10.22 -11.33
CA ARG A 109 8.47 10.52 -10.49
C ARG A 109 8.15 11.38 -9.27
N SER A 110 7.09 12.18 -9.33
CA SER A 110 6.70 13.12 -8.27
C SER A 110 5.99 12.44 -7.11
N ILE A 111 5.49 11.22 -7.32
CA ILE A 111 4.76 10.44 -6.31
C ILE A 111 5.58 9.25 -5.79
N VAL A 112 6.84 9.10 -6.21
CA VAL A 112 7.72 8.02 -5.77
C VAL A 112 8.98 8.55 -5.11
N GLU A 113 9.49 7.79 -4.13
CA GLU A 113 10.76 8.06 -3.49
C GLU A 113 11.56 6.75 -3.35
N LEU A 114 12.87 6.79 -3.64
CA LEU A 114 13.70 5.59 -3.53
C LEU A 114 13.81 5.16 -2.07
N ILE A 115 13.57 3.87 -1.79
CA ILE A 115 13.62 3.37 -0.40
C ILE A 115 14.98 3.65 0.24
N ARG A 116 16.05 3.53 -0.55
CA ARG A 116 17.43 3.83 -0.14
C ARG A 116 17.61 5.28 0.31
N ASN A 117 16.89 6.24 -0.30
CA ASN A 117 16.92 7.64 0.13
C ASN A 117 16.16 7.82 1.45
N ILE A 118 15.01 7.16 1.60
CA ILE A 118 14.17 7.24 2.81
C ILE A 118 14.94 6.71 4.03
N VAL A 119 15.62 5.58 3.88
CA VAL A 119 16.36 4.95 4.98
C VAL A 119 17.80 5.45 5.11
N ARG A 120 18.25 6.40 4.28
CA ARG A 120 19.66 6.87 4.24
C ARG A 120 20.20 7.32 5.60
N LYS A 121 19.34 7.85 6.47
CA LYS A 121 19.71 8.32 7.81
C LYS A 121 19.62 7.22 8.90
N GLN A 122 19.15 6.03 8.55
CA GLN A 122 18.97 4.91 9.48
C GLN A 122 20.26 4.09 9.54
N LYS A 123 20.88 4.03 10.72
CA LYS A 123 22.14 3.31 10.93
C LYS A 123 21.95 1.79 11.11
N ASN A 124 20.72 1.35 11.31
CA ASN A 124 20.35 -0.02 11.62
C ASN A 124 19.78 -0.78 10.41
N VAL A 125 19.57 -0.12 9.27
CA VAL A 125 19.16 -0.78 8.02
C VAL A 125 20.43 -1.19 7.27
N ASP A 126 20.69 -2.49 7.22
CA ASP A 126 21.90 -3.06 6.61
C ASP A 126 21.72 -3.23 5.09
N LYS A 127 20.66 -3.95 4.69
CA LYS A 127 20.45 -4.37 3.30
C LYS A 127 19.02 -4.19 2.84
N ILE A 128 18.89 -3.79 1.57
CA ILE A 128 17.62 -3.71 0.86
C ILE A 128 17.74 -4.53 -0.42
N TYR A 129 16.91 -5.54 -0.53
CA TYR A 129 16.80 -6.43 -1.67
C TYR A 129 15.57 -6.04 -2.50
N CYS A 130 15.80 -5.72 -3.77
CA CYS A 130 14.75 -5.34 -4.71
C CYS A 130 14.85 -6.17 -5.98
N GLN A 131 13.71 -6.42 -6.64
CA GLN A 131 13.71 -7.11 -7.92
C GLN A 131 14.33 -6.24 -9.02
N SER A 132 15.24 -6.80 -9.81
CA SER A 132 15.80 -6.13 -10.99
C SER A 132 14.82 -6.19 -12.17
N ALA A 133 14.65 -5.06 -12.87
CA ALA A 133 13.83 -4.99 -14.08
C ALA A 133 14.48 -5.69 -15.31
N GLN A 134 15.78 -6.01 -15.24
CA GLN A 134 16.54 -6.59 -16.36
C GLN A 134 16.49 -8.14 -16.40
N ASN A 135 16.12 -8.81 -15.30
CA ASN A 135 16.07 -10.27 -15.20
C ASN A 135 14.75 -10.86 -15.72
N LYS A 136 14.43 -10.62 -17.01
CA LYS A 136 13.27 -11.26 -17.67
C LYS A 136 13.60 -12.62 -18.30
N ASN A 137 14.87 -13.02 -18.38
CA ASN A 137 15.32 -14.17 -19.17
C ASN A 137 15.92 -15.34 -18.37
N LEU A 138 15.81 -15.34 -17.03
CA LEU A 138 16.17 -16.53 -16.25
C LEU A 138 14.88 -17.26 -15.88
N ASN A 139 14.65 -18.40 -16.53
CA ASN A 139 13.58 -19.35 -16.18
C ASN A 139 13.69 -19.91 -14.74
N GLY A 140 14.70 -19.49 -13.96
CA GLY A 140 14.81 -19.76 -12.54
C GLY A 140 14.35 -18.56 -11.73
N LYS A 141 13.33 -18.75 -10.87
CA LYS A 141 13.14 -17.88 -9.72
C LYS A 141 14.45 -17.96 -8.91
N GLU A 142 15.19 -16.86 -8.83
CA GLU A 142 16.33 -16.78 -7.90
C GLU A 142 15.76 -16.84 -6.49
N GLU A 143 15.81 -18.03 -5.89
CA GLU A 143 15.46 -18.26 -4.51
C GLU A 143 16.68 -17.96 -3.64
N PHE A 144 16.49 -17.17 -2.59
CA PHE A 144 17.52 -16.93 -1.60
C PHE A 144 16.91 -17.06 -0.20
N VAL A 145 17.71 -17.59 0.72
CA VAL A 145 17.31 -17.84 2.10
C VAL A 145 17.78 -16.67 2.96
N MET A 146 16.91 -16.24 3.89
CA MET A 146 17.22 -15.21 4.87
C MET A 146 16.77 -15.68 6.25
N ASP A 147 17.71 -15.69 7.20
CA ASP A 147 17.40 -15.93 8.60
C ASP A 147 16.82 -14.67 9.25
N TYR A 148 15.83 -14.83 10.12
CA TYR A 148 15.22 -13.74 10.87
C TYR A 148 14.86 -14.17 12.30
N ASP A 149 14.96 -13.24 13.24
CA ASP A 149 14.37 -13.38 14.58
C ASP A 149 12.93 -12.85 14.57
N TYR A 150 12.69 -11.78 13.79
CA TYR A 150 11.36 -11.21 13.59
C TYR A 150 11.07 -10.98 12.11
N LEU A 151 9.88 -11.36 11.68
CA LEU A 151 9.38 -11.14 10.32
C LEU A 151 8.23 -10.14 10.34
N VAL A 152 8.36 -9.07 9.56
CA VAL A 152 7.34 -8.04 9.36
C VAL A 152 6.76 -8.19 7.95
N ILE A 153 5.49 -8.57 7.84
CA ILE A 153 4.80 -8.74 6.57
C ILE A 153 4.02 -7.47 6.23
N ALA A 154 4.50 -6.72 5.25
CA ALA A 154 3.96 -5.44 4.79
C ALA A 154 3.85 -5.38 3.25
N THR A 155 3.55 -6.52 2.61
CA THR A 155 3.51 -6.69 1.15
C THR A 155 2.29 -6.06 0.47
N GLY A 156 1.31 -5.59 1.24
CA GLY A 156 0.06 -5.08 0.73
C GLY A 156 -0.85 -6.17 0.15
N ALA A 157 -1.93 -5.74 -0.51
CA ALA A 157 -2.84 -6.61 -1.23
C ALA A 157 -2.68 -6.40 -2.74
N ARG A 158 -2.76 -7.48 -3.52
CA ARG A 158 -2.79 -7.42 -4.99
C ARG A 158 -4.13 -7.94 -5.47
N ASN A 159 -4.84 -7.10 -6.23
CA ASN A 159 -6.09 -7.48 -6.90
C ASN A 159 -5.88 -7.41 -8.42
N CYS A 160 -6.59 -8.25 -9.18
CA CYS A 160 -6.48 -8.32 -10.63
C CYS A 160 -7.05 -7.06 -11.32
N HIS A 161 -6.26 -6.40 -12.18
CA HIS A 161 -6.65 -5.26 -13.03
C HIS A 161 -7.10 -3.97 -12.31
N PHE A 162 -6.34 -3.52 -11.31
CA PHE A 162 -6.62 -2.27 -10.60
C PHE A 162 -5.49 -1.25 -10.75
N LEU A 163 -5.85 0.03 -10.60
CA LEU A 163 -4.92 1.14 -10.40
C LEU A 163 -4.22 0.98 -9.04
N ASN A 164 -3.17 0.15 -8.98
CA ASN A 164 -2.49 -0.21 -7.74
C ASN A 164 -1.01 0.21 -7.72
N GLU A 165 -0.34 0.12 -8.86
CA GLU A 165 1.06 0.47 -9.01
C GLU A 165 1.24 1.62 -10.01
N VAL A 166 2.39 2.30 -9.93
CA VAL A 166 2.76 3.39 -10.86
C VAL A 166 2.74 2.92 -12.31
N LYS A 167 3.15 1.68 -12.55
CA LYS A 167 3.13 1.07 -13.89
C LYS A 167 1.70 0.94 -14.41
N ASP A 168 0.73 0.61 -13.55
CA ASP A 168 -0.67 0.51 -13.96
C ASP A 168 -1.20 1.87 -14.41
N ALA A 169 -0.89 2.93 -13.66
CA ALA A 169 -1.26 4.30 -14.03
C ALA A 169 -0.67 4.70 -15.39
N GLN A 170 0.61 4.41 -15.62
CA GLN A 170 1.26 4.67 -16.91
C GLN A 170 0.69 3.84 -18.06
N ASN A 171 0.26 2.60 -17.80
CA ASN A 171 -0.39 1.76 -18.80
C ASN A 171 -1.78 2.31 -19.16
N ILE A 172 -2.55 2.75 -18.16
CA ILE A 172 -3.86 3.37 -18.37
C ILE A 172 -3.72 4.63 -19.22
N LYS A 173 -2.78 5.52 -18.89
CA LYS A 173 -2.52 6.73 -19.68
C LYS A 173 -2.29 6.42 -21.15
N ARG A 174 -1.39 5.45 -21.40
CA ARG A 174 -1.06 5.02 -22.77
C ARG A 174 -2.28 4.44 -23.47
N ALA A 175 -3.03 3.56 -22.80
CA ALA A 175 -4.23 2.95 -23.37
C ALA A 175 -5.30 3.99 -23.73
N VAL A 176 -5.51 5.02 -22.90
CA VAL A 176 -6.45 6.12 -23.21
C VAL A 176 -6.00 6.87 -24.46
N VAL A 177 -4.73 7.29 -24.54
CA VAL A 177 -4.19 7.99 -25.72
C VAL A 177 -4.27 7.11 -26.96
N ASP A 178 -3.91 5.83 -26.85
CA ASP A 178 -3.99 4.86 -27.96
C ASP A 178 -5.43 4.70 -28.47
N CYS A 179 -6.45 4.80 -27.59
CA CYS A 179 -7.86 4.79 -28.02
C CYS A 179 -8.20 6.00 -28.89
N PHE A 180 -7.72 7.20 -28.52
CA PHE A 180 -7.95 8.42 -29.32
C PHE A 180 -7.22 8.37 -30.66
N GLU A 181 -5.98 7.90 -30.67
CA GLU A 181 -5.20 7.68 -31.90
C GLU A 181 -5.89 6.70 -32.84
N LYS A 182 -6.42 5.60 -32.29
CA LYS A 182 -7.16 4.60 -33.07
C LYS A 182 -8.48 5.18 -33.59
N ALA A 183 -9.25 5.87 -32.77
CA ALA A 183 -10.54 6.44 -33.18
C ALA A 183 -10.40 7.53 -34.26
N SER A 184 -9.25 8.22 -34.31
CA SER A 184 -8.95 9.26 -35.29
C SER A 184 -8.55 8.72 -36.66
N GLN A 185 -8.35 7.41 -36.81
CA GLN A 185 -8.01 6.80 -38.09
C GLN A 185 -9.20 6.91 -39.08
N PRO A 186 -8.93 7.15 -40.38
CA PRO A 186 -9.98 7.30 -41.39
C PRO A 186 -10.70 5.99 -41.72
N THR A 187 -10.12 4.85 -41.35
CA THR A 187 -10.65 3.50 -41.63
C THR A 187 -11.67 3.02 -40.59
N VAL A 188 -11.90 3.78 -39.53
CA VAL A 188 -12.75 3.39 -38.40
C VAL A 188 -14.16 3.94 -38.60
N SER A 189 -15.17 3.07 -38.53
CA SER A 189 -16.57 3.47 -38.63
C SER A 189 -17.04 4.25 -37.38
N ASP A 190 -18.12 5.00 -37.51
CA ASP A 190 -18.63 5.81 -36.39
C ASP A 190 -19.14 4.97 -35.22
N GLU A 191 -19.66 3.76 -35.47
CA GLU A 191 -20.03 2.79 -34.43
C GLU A 191 -18.80 2.31 -33.65
N GLU A 192 -17.71 2.01 -34.36
CA GLU A 192 -16.47 1.56 -33.73
C GLU A 192 -15.78 2.71 -32.97
N ARG A 193 -15.85 3.96 -33.47
CA ARG A 193 -15.40 5.14 -32.73
C ARG A 193 -16.12 5.28 -31.38
N LYS A 194 -17.46 5.17 -31.39
CA LYS A 194 -18.27 5.19 -30.16
C LYS A 194 -17.87 4.09 -29.18
N ARG A 195 -17.54 2.90 -29.69
CA ARG A 195 -17.10 1.77 -28.87
C ARG A 195 -15.71 1.97 -28.27
N ILE A 196 -14.75 2.49 -29.05
CA ILE A 196 -13.37 2.72 -28.62
C ILE A 196 -13.30 3.85 -27.58
N LEU A 197 -14.12 4.89 -27.73
CA LEU A 197 -14.14 6.07 -26.87
C LEU A 197 -15.15 5.96 -25.72
N HIS A 198 -15.60 4.74 -25.39
CA HIS A 198 -16.41 4.48 -24.21
C HIS A 198 -15.56 3.89 -23.10
N PHE A 199 -15.30 4.69 -22.07
CA PHE A 199 -14.53 4.29 -20.91
C PHE A 199 -15.47 3.88 -19.76
N ALA A 200 -15.25 2.68 -19.22
CA ALA A 200 -15.97 2.19 -18.05
C ALA A 200 -15.04 2.15 -16.83
N VAL A 201 -15.42 2.85 -15.77
CA VAL A 201 -14.74 2.84 -14.47
C VAL A 201 -15.56 1.99 -13.51
N VAL A 202 -14.95 0.97 -12.90
CA VAL A 202 -15.62 0.05 -11.99
C VAL A 202 -15.18 0.32 -10.56
N GLY A 203 -16.13 0.62 -9.68
CA GLY A 203 -15.94 0.97 -8.29
C GLY A 203 -16.13 2.47 -8.03
N GLY A 204 -17.17 2.83 -7.30
CA GLY A 204 -17.49 4.17 -6.83
C GLY A 204 -16.84 4.53 -5.49
N GLY A 205 -15.76 3.85 -5.10
CA GLY A 205 -14.91 4.26 -3.98
C GLY A 205 -14.04 5.47 -4.32
N PRO A 206 -13.27 6.01 -3.36
CA PRO A 206 -12.45 7.21 -3.56
C PRO A 206 -11.56 7.13 -4.79
N THR A 207 -10.80 6.04 -4.94
CA THR A 207 -9.90 5.84 -6.08
C THR A 207 -10.61 5.85 -7.43
N GLY A 208 -11.80 5.22 -7.52
CA GLY A 208 -12.54 5.16 -8.79
C GLY A 208 -13.19 6.48 -9.14
N VAL A 209 -13.71 7.21 -8.15
CA VAL A 209 -14.27 8.55 -8.34
C VAL A 209 -13.18 9.56 -8.71
N GLU A 210 -12.05 9.56 -8.02
CA GLU A 210 -10.90 10.43 -8.35
C GLU A 210 -10.36 10.13 -9.75
N PHE A 211 -10.19 8.85 -10.11
CA PHE A 211 -9.76 8.47 -11.45
C PHE A 211 -10.76 8.91 -12.52
N LEU A 212 -12.06 8.74 -12.28
CA LEU A 212 -13.08 9.18 -13.23
C LEU A 212 -13.05 10.70 -13.43
N ALA A 213 -12.86 11.48 -12.36
CA ALA A 213 -12.74 12.93 -12.45
C ALA A 213 -11.49 13.33 -13.26
N GLU A 214 -10.32 12.77 -12.94
CA GLU A 214 -9.07 13.01 -13.68
C GLU A 214 -9.21 12.61 -15.17
N LEU A 215 -9.88 11.49 -15.46
CA LEU A 215 -10.13 11.05 -16.83
C LEU A 215 -11.08 11.98 -17.57
N HIS A 216 -12.14 12.44 -16.90
CA HIS A 216 -13.09 13.39 -17.45
C HIS A 216 -12.38 14.68 -17.86
N ASP A 217 -11.53 15.23 -16.99
CA ASP A 217 -10.81 16.48 -17.26
C ASP A 217 -9.79 16.27 -18.38
N PHE A 218 -9.02 15.18 -18.35
CA PHE A 218 -8.05 14.86 -19.40
C PHE A 218 -8.70 14.70 -20.78
N VAL A 219 -9.84 14.02 -20.84
CA VAL A 219 -10.61 13.87 -22.08
C VAL A 219 -11.13 15.23 -22.54
N ASN A 220 -11.87 15.94 -21.69
CA ASN A 220 -12.68 17.10 -22.09
C ASN A 220 -11.90 18.41 -22.15
N GLU A 221 -10.72 18.49 -21.53
CA GLU A 221 -9.89 19.69 -21.53
C GLU A 221 -8.65 19.54 -22.41
N ASP A 222 -8.03 18.35 -22.46
CA ASP A 222 -6.77 18.16 -23.19
C ASP A 222 -6.97 17.43 -24.51
N LEU A 223 -7.49 16.19 -24.48
CA LEU A 223 -7.54 15.34 -25.67
C LEU A 223 -8.49 15.90 -26.75
N VAL A 224 -9.61 16.51 -26.37
CA VAL A 224 -10.52 17.12 -27.36
C VAL A 224 -9.89 18.28 -28.13
N LYS A 225 -8.86 18.95 -27.59
CA LYS A 225 -8.09 19.99 -28.31
C LYS A 225 -7.19 19.36 -29.37
N LEU A 226 -6.67 18.17 -29.09
CA LEU A 226 -5.77 17.42 -29.98
C LEU A 226 -6.54 16.61 -31.04
N TYR A 227 -7.73 16.11 -30.70
CA TYR A 227 -8.56 15.26 -31.56
C TYR A 227 -9.99 15.82 -31.70
N PRO A 228 -10.17 16.99 -32.35
CA PRO A 228 -11.46 17.67 -32.41
C PRO A 228 -12.56 16.87 -33.11
N GLY A 229 -12.20 15.98 -34.04
CA GLY A 229 -13.14 15.17 -34.82
C GLY A 229 -13.89 14.09 -34.04
N VAL A 230 -13.45 13.76 -32.82
CA VAL A 230 -14.07 12.72 -31.98
C VAL A 230 -14.60 13.24 -30.65
N LYS A 231 -14.58 14.57 -30.45
CA LYS A 231 -14.94 15.23 -29.19
C LYS A 231 -16.31 14.83 -28.67
N ASP A 232 -17.33 14.87 -29.53
CA ASP A 232 -18.73 14.66 -29.12
C ASP A 232 -19.10 13.17 -28.99
N ILE A 233 -18.14 12.27 -29.18
CA ILE A 233 -18.34 10.83 -29.21
C ILE A 233 -17.92 10.18 -27.88
N VAL A 234 -17.07 10.85 -27.10
CA VAL A 234 -16.47 10.27 -25.90
C VAL A 234 -17.53 10.09 -24.80
N LYS A 235 -17.52 8.92 -24.16
CA LYS A 235 -18.42 8.59 -23.06
C LYS A 235 -17.64 7.98 -21.92
N ILE A 236 -17.93 8.41 -20.69
CA ILE A 236 -17.38 7.81 -19.47
C ILE A 236 -18.55 7.29 -18.63
N THR A 237 -18.42 6.10 -18.04
CA THR A 237 -19.46 5.48 -17.22
C THR A 237 -18.85 4.92 -15.93
N LEU A 238 -19.40 5.32 -14.79
CA LEU A 238 -19.06 4.77 -13.48
C LEU A 238 -20.01 3.63 -13.14
N LEU A 239 -19.48 2.49 -12.73
CA LEU A 239 -20.23 1.33 -12.27
C LEU A 239 -19.94 1.11 -10.79
N GLU A 240 -20.96 1.25 -9.94
CA GLU A 240 -20.87 0.99 -8.50
C GLU A 240 -21.92 -0.07 -8.12
N ALA A 241 -21.50 -1.05 -7.31
CA ALA A 241 -22.36 -2.14 -6.88
C ALA A 241 -23.26 -1.77 -5.68
N GLY A 242 -22.79 -0.84 -4.85
CA GLY A 242 -23.53 -0.29 -3.72
C GLY A 242 -24.62 0.70 -4.13
N GLY A 243 -25.40 1.14 -3.15
CA GLY A 243 -26.51 2.08 -3.39
C GLY A 243 -26.09 3.53 -3.68
N HIS A 244 -24.80 3.86 -3.51
CA HIS A 244 -24.24 5.19 -3.77
C HIS A 244 -22.71 5.16 -3.79
N ILE A 245 -22.10 6.16 -4.45
CA ILE A 245 -20.65 6.38 -4.48
C ILE A 245 -20.13 6.96 -3.16
N LEU A 246 -18.83 6.83 -2.91
CA LEU A 246 -18.16 7.39 -1.74
C LEU A 246 -18.84 7.01 -0.40
N ASN A 247 -19.25 5.75 -0.26
CA ASN A 247 -20.00 5.24 0.89
C ASN A 247 -19.32 5.40 2.27
N MET A 248 -18.02 5.72 2.29
CA MET A 248 -17.26 6.04 3.51
C MET A 248 -17.47 7.48 3.98
N PHE A 249 -18.06 8.34 3.16
CA PHE A 249 -18.30 9.75 3.46
C PHE A 249 -19.72 9.98 3.96
N ASP A 250 -19.93 11.14 4.57
CA ASP A 250 -21.26 11.62 4.91
C ASP A 250 -22.12 11.74 3.63
N LYS A 251 -23.39 11.33 3.73
CA LYS A 251 -24.34 11.35 2.60
C LYS A 251 -24.42 12.70 1.88
N ARG A 252 -24.18 13.82 2.59
CA ARG A 252 -24.17 15.15 1.98
C ARG A 252 -23.09 15.29 0.90
N ILE A 253 -21.93 14.65 1.07
CA ILE A 253 -20.83 14.66 0.09
C ILE A 253 -21.20 13.80 -1.11
N THR A 254 -21.78 12.63 -0.86
CA THR A 254 -22.28 11.73 -1.90
C THR A 254 -23.37 12.34 -2.79
N VAL A 255 -24.25 13.17 -2.23
CA VAL A 255 -25.31 13.85 -3.01
C VAL A 255 -24.79 15.03 -3.82
N PHE A 256 -23.71 15.67 -3.34
CA PHE A 256 -23.06 16.77 -4.05
C PHE A 256 -22.27 16.30 -5.27
N THR A 257 -21.67 15.10 -5.17
CA THR A 257 -20.78 14.50 -6.18
C THR A 257 -21.58 13.78 -7.25
#